data_AF-A0A2R6BKN4-F1
#
_entry.id   AF-A0A2R6BKN4-F1
#
_cell.length_a   1.000
_cell.length_b   1.000
_cell.length_c   1.000
_cell.angle_alpha   90.00
_cell.angle_beta   90.00
_cell.angle_gamma   90.00
#
_symmetry.space_group_name_H-M   'P 1'
#
loop_
_entity.id
_entity.type
_entity.pdbx_description
1 polymer ?
#
loop_
_entity_poly.entity_id
_entity_poly.type
_entity_poly.pdbx_seq_one_letter_code
_entity_poly.pdbx_strand_id
1 'polypeptide(L)'
;MARDLNNQAKCSQSEDKEIVNEARKLWKATRIGHIKLGLLRYLSQKDAHGYELIRELQARTGGFLSPVAGSVYPILREFELKGYITGTWKTTKGGRKVKVYTLTQRGKKLLETLDELRWEFISRKRRSLEKIVRELNIEFEPLIPSGGGRMRMMGSWWFISLIQDALKEKDPQNRLKLLGEINEMLDRRINQLTSIRKTLERIILDQSRLPNT
;
A
#
# COMPACT_ATOMS: atom_id res chain seq x y z
N MET A 1 12.00 -50.98 -4.39
CA MET A 1 11.37 -50.65 -3.10
C MET A 1 12.12 -49.55 -2.32
N ALA A 2 13.29 -49.77 -1.72
CA ALA A 2 13.99 -48.71 -0.96
C ALA A 2 14.58 -47.56 -1.84
N ARG A 3 14.95 -47.85 -3.09
CA ARG A 3 15.40 -46.84 -4.08
C ARG A 3 14.25 -45.93 -4.58
N ASP A 4 13.02 -46.44 -4.63
CA ASP A 4 11.86 -45.70 -5.13
C ASP A 4 11.37 -44.67 -4.12
N LEU A 5 11.36 -45.02 -2.83
CA LEU A 5 10.99 -44.09 -1.75
C LEU A 5 12.00 -42.93 -1.61
N ASN A 6 13.30 -43.20 -1.82
CA ASN A 6 14.34 -42.17 -1.79
C ASN A 6 14.28 -41.23 -3.02
N ASN A 7 13.89 -41.77 -4.18
CA ASN A 7 13.66 -40.96 -5.38
C ASN A 7 12.37 -40.14 -5.27
N GLN A 8 11.29 -40.68 -4.69
CA GLN A 8 10.06 -39.94 -4.41
C GLN A 8 10.26 -38.82 -3.38
N ALA A 9 11.01 -39.06 -2.30
CA ALA A 9 11.35 -38.04 -1.31
C ALA A 9 12.24 -36.93 -1.89
N LYS A 10 13.19 -37.25 -2.76
CA LYS A 10 14.02 -36.26 -3.48
C LYS A 10 13.22 -35.46 -4.50
N CYS A 11 12.30 -36.09 -5.24
CA CYS A 11 11.42 -35.44 -6.20
C CYS A 11 10.47 -34.45 -5.51
N SER A 12 9.85 -34.88 -4.40
CA SER A 12 8.96 -34.03 -3.59
C SER A 12 9.72 -32.85 -2.95
N GLN A 13 10.96 -33.05 -2.46
CA GLN A 13 11.81 -31.95 -1.98
C GLN A 13 12.33 -31.00 -3.07
N SER A 14 12.47 -31.47 -4.32
CA SER A 14 12.82 -30.59 -5.45
C SER A 14 11.64 -29.77 -5.94
N GLU A 15 10.44 -30.35 -5.97
CA GLU A 15 9.18 -29.67 -6.32
C GLU A 15 8.82 -28.58 -5.28
N ASP A 16 8.98 -28.87 -3.99
CA ASP A 16 8.77 -27.88 -2.92
C ASP A 16 9.71 -26.67 -3.04
N LYS A 17 10.98 -26.90 -3.43
CA LYS A 17 11.95 -25.82 -3.66
C LYS A 17 11.60 -24.99 -4.89
N GLU A 18 11.07 -25.61 -5.93
CA GLU A 18 10.62 -24.92 -7.14
C GLU A 18 9.43 -24.00 -6.85
N ILE A 19 8.41 -24.50 -6.15
CA ILE A 19 7.23 -23.72 -5.75
C ILE A 19 7.64 -22.52 -4.89
N VAL A 20 8.51 -22.72 -3.90
CA VAL A 20 9.01 -21.64 -3.04
C VAL A 20 9.78 -20.59 -3.85
N ASN A 21 10.58 -21.01 -4.82
CA ASN A 21 11.31 -20.09 -5.69
C ASN A 21 10.37 -19.30 -6.59
N GLU A 22 9.33 -19.94 -7.13
CA GLU A 22 8.35 -19.27 -7.98
C GLU A 22 7.52 -18.27 -7.17
N ALA A 23 7.06 -18.64 -5.98
CA ALA A 23 6.41 -17.74 -5.05
C ALA A 23 7.29 -16.51 -4.75
N ARG A 24 8.59 -16.71 -4.48
CA ARG A 24 9.54 -15.60 -4.27
C ARG A 24 9.65 -14.68 -5.48
N LYS A 25 9.65 -15.21 -6.71
CA LYS A 25 9.69 -14.39 -7.94
C LYS A 25 8.44 -13.51 -8.05
N LEU A 26 7.26 -14.10 -7.85
CA LEU A 26 5.97 -13.38 -7.90
C LEU A 26 5.89 -12.28 -6.83
N TRP A 27 6.29 -12.60 -5.60
CA TRP A 27 6.37 -11.63 -4.50
C TRP A 27 7.38 -10.51 -4.79
N LYS A 28 8.54 -10.86 -5.34
CA LYS A 28 9.57 -9.89 -5.73
C LYS A 28 9.06 -8.93 -6.81
N ALA A 29 8.37 -9.44 -7.84
CA ALA A 29 7.78 -8.62 -8.89
C ALA A 29 6.77 -7.62 -8.33
N THR A 30 5.88 -8.09 -7.45
CA THR A 30 4.88 -7.25 -6.78
C THR A 30 5.54 -6.15 -5.94
N ARG A 31 6.56 -6.51 -5.15
CA ARG A 31 7.30 -5.56 -4.31
C ARG A 31 8.02 -4.51 -5.15
N ILE A 32 8.67 -4.91 -6.25
CA ILE A 32 9.33 -3.99 -7.18
C ILE A 32 8.32 -3.01 -7.80
N GLY A 33 7.12 -3.47 -8.14
CA GLY A 33 6.04 -2.58 -8.60
C GLY A 33 5.71 -1.47 -7.60
N HIS A 34 5.61 -1.80 -6.32
CA HIS A 34 5.36 -0.81 -5.26
C HIS A 34 6.53 0.16 -5.09
N ILE A 35 7.78 -0.32 -5.16
CA ILE A 35 8.97 0.54 -5.13
C ILE A 35 8.97 1.52 -6.30
N LYS A 36 8.71 1.04 -7.53
CA LYS A 36 8.61 1.87 -8.75
C LYS A 36 7.61 3.00 -8.57
N LEU A 37 6.41 2.69 -8.07
CA LEU A 37 5.38 3.69 -7.80
C LEU A 37 5.81 4.70 -6.72
N GLY A 38 6.40 4.22 -5.62
CA GLY A 38 6.90 5.07 -4.54
C GLY A 38 7.96 6.07 -5.01
N LEU A 39 8.90 5.62 -5.85
CA LEU A 39 9.95 6.48 -6.42
C LEU A 39 9.36 7.59 -7.29
N LEU A 40 8.47 7.25 -8.24
CA LEU A 40 7.80 8.24 -9.09
C LEU A 40 6.98 9.23 -8.27
N ARG A 41 6.25 8.74 -7.26
CA ARG A 41 5.46 9.58 -6.36
C ARG A 41 6.34 10.56 -5.59
N TYR A 42 7.49 10.15 -5.07
CA TYR A 42 8.38 11.07 -4.37
C TYR A 42 8.95 12.14 -5.32
N LEU A 43 9.40 11.72 -6.50
CA LEU A 43 9.91 12.62 -7.53
C LEU A 43 8.85 13.60 -8.07
N SER A 44 7.56 13.27 -7.95
CA SER A 44 6.47 14.21 -8.27
C SER A 44 6.36 15.37 -7.28
N GLN A 45 6.89 15.21 -6.07
CA GLN A 45 6.83 16.22 -5.00
C GLN A 45 8.09 17.09 -4.98
N LYS A 46 9.26 16.49 -5.21
CA LYS A 46 10.54 17.19 -5.28
C LYS A 46 11.61 16.37 -5.99
N ASP A 47 12.58 17.08 -6.53
CA ASP A 47 13.82 16.50 -7.03
C ASP A 47 14.61 15.86 -5.89
N ALA A 48 15.24 14.72 -6.16
CA ALA A 48 15.94 13.96 -5.12
C ALA A 48 17.09 13.12 -5.68
N HIS A 49 18.12 12.88 -4.88
CA HIS A 49 19.16 11.92 -5.24
C HIS A 49 18.79 10.48 -4.82
N GLY A 50 19.45 9.49 -5.42
CA GLY A 50 19.12 8.06 -5.23
C GLY A 50 19.07 7.60 -3.75
N TYR A 51 20.00 8.08 -2.93
CA TYR A 51 19.98 7.77 -1.49
C TYR A 51 18.82 8.41 -0.73
N GLU A 52 18.43 9.65 -1.04
CA GLU A 52 17.26 10.31 -0.45
C GLU A 52 15.98 9.54 -0.76
N LEU A 53 15.85 9.07 -2.01
CA LEU A 53 14.74 8.23 -2.45
C LEU A 53 14.63 6.95 -1.61
N ILE A 54 15.74 6.23 -1.42
CA ILE A 54 15.77 5.01 -0.60
C ILE A 54 15.31 5.30 0.83
N ARG A 55 15.93 6.32 1.46
CA ARG A 55 15.65 6.69 2.85
C ARG A 55 14.19 7.11 3.03
N GLU A 56 13.67 7.90 2.09
CA GLU A 56 12.28 8.35 2.18
C GLU A 56 11.29 7.20 1.99
N LEU A 57 11.50 6.31 1.02
CA LEU A 57 10.63 5.16 0.82
C LEU A 57 10.56 4.31 2.08
N GLN A 58 11.71 4.07 2.72
CA GLN A 58 11.77 3.33 3.98
C GLN A 58 11.03 4.06 5.11
N ALA A 59 11.26 5.37 5.27
CA ALA A 59 10.64 6.16 6.32
C ALA A 59 9.10 6.24 6.17
N ARG A 60 8.60 6.53 4.97
CA ARG A 60 7.15 6.69 4.72
C ARG A 60 6.36 5.40 4.81
N THR A 61 7.03 4.27 4.62
CA THR A 61 6.38 2.96 4.67
C THR A 61 6.57 2.26 6.01
N GLY A 62 7.15 2.93 7.02
CA GLY A 62 7.46 2.31 8.30
C GLY A 62 8.35 1.08 8.16
N GLY A 63 9.23 1.06 7.17
CA GLY A 63 10.08 -0.08 6.83
C GLY A 63 9.43 -1.17 5.98
N PHE A 64 8.12 -1.11 5.70
CA PHE A 64 7.43 -2.09 4.86
C PHE A 64 8.01 -2.18 3.44
N LEU A 65 8.40 -1.05 2.87
CA LEU A 65 9.23 -0.98 1.67
C LEU A 65 10.62 -0.48 2.07
N SER A 66 11.53 -1.41 2.33
CA SER A 66 12.94 -1.11 2.58
C SER A 66 13.80 -1.57 1.40
N PRO A 67 13.85 -0.80 0.31
CA PRO A 67 14.61 -1.20 -0.86
C PRO A 67 16.11 -0.96 -0.64
N VAL A 68 16.92 -1.97 -0.93
CA VAL A 68 18.38 -1.81 -0.95
C VAL A 68 18.83 -1.09 -2.22
N ALA A 69 20.01 -0.46 -2.18
CA ALA A 69 20.62 0.23 -3.32
C ALA A 69 20.60 -0.62 -4.61
N GLY A 70 20.91 -1.91 -4.50
CA GLY A 70 20.91 -2.85 -5.63
C GLY A 70 19.56 -3.04 -6.33
N SER A 71 18.45 -2.60 -5.72
CA SER A 71 17.12 -2.63 -6.35
C SER A 71 16.71 -1.28 -6.94
N VAL A 72 17.12 -0.16 -6.33
CA VAL A 72 16.67 1.18 -6.73
C VAL A 72 17.44 1.72 -7.92
N TYR A 73 18.76 1.61 -7.94
CA TYR A 73 19.55 2.17 -9.04
C TYR A 73 19.23 1.56 -10.41
N PRO A 74 19.00 0.24 -10.54
CA PRO A 74 18.51 -0.34 -11.79
C PRO A 74 17.16 0.23 -12.23
N ILE A 75 16.24 0.45 -11.29
CA ILE A 75 14.92 1.07 -11.58
C ILE A 75 15.09 2.51 -12.06
N LEU A 76 15.93 3.29 -11.39
CA LEU A 76 16.20 4.69 -11.79
C LEU A 76 16.84 4.75 -13.18
N ARG A 77 17.78 3.84 -13.48
CA ARG A 77 18.36 3.70 -14.82
C ARG A 77 17.29 3.34 -15.85
N GLU A 78 16.40 2.41 -15.55
CA GLU A 78 15.28 2.05 -16.42
C GLU A 78 14.35 3.25 -16.68
N PHE A 79 14.01 4.01 -15.64
CA PHE A 79 13.17 5.20 -15.77
C PHE A 79 13.81 6.31 -16.59
N GLU A 80 15.12 6.50 -16.42
CA GLU A 80 15.88 7.48 -17.20
C GLU A 80 15.95 7.08 -18.68
N LEU A 81 16.24 5.81 -18.98
CA LEU A 81 16.23 5.27 -20.34
C LEU A 81 14.86 5.39 -21.01
N LYS A 82 13.77 5.22 -20.25
CA LYS A 82 12.39 5.38 -20.75
C LYS A 82 11.90 6.84 -20.78
N GLY A 83 12.74 7.79 -20.37
CA GLY A 83 12.42 9.22 -20.33
C GLY A 83 11.37 9.60 -19.28
N TYR A 84 11.13 8.78 -18.26
CA TYR A 84 10.22 9.11 -17.16
C TYR A 84 10.86 10.05 -16.14
N ILE A 85 12.18 10.00 -16.01
CA ILE A 85 12.97 10.90 -15.17
C ILE A 85 14.16 11.42 -15.97
N THR A 86 14.70 12.56 -15.58
CA THR A 86 16.03 13.04 -16.00
C THR A 86 16.98 13.01 -14.80
N GLY A 87 18.28 12.86 -15.05
CA GLY A 87 19.27 12.85 -14.00
C GLY A 87 20.41 13.84 -14.26
N THR A 88 20.63 14.75 -13.32
CA THR A 88 21.70 15.77 -13.39
C THR A 88 22.70 15.55 -12.28
N TRP A 89 23.99 15.53 -12.60
CA TRP A 89 25.05 15.49 -11.60
C TRP A 89 25.17 16.85 -10.92
N LYS A 90 25.02 16.88 -9.59
CA LYS A 90 25.19 18.06 -8.75
C LYS A 90 26.25 17.78 -7.69
N THR A 91 27.00 18.82 -7.31
CA THR A 91 27.96 18.74 -6.21
C THR A 91 27.23 19.10 -4.91
N THR A 92 27.30 18.22 -3.91
CA THR A 92 26.73 18.52 -2.58
C THR A 92 27.57 19.57 -1.85
N LYS A 93 27.04 20.13 -0.76
CA LYS A 93 27.79 21.06 0.11
C LYS A 93 29.12 20.49 0.62
N GLY A 94 29.25 19.17 0.71
CA GLY A 94 30.48 18.47 1.11
C GLY A 94 31.38 18.05 -0.06
N GLY A 95 31.21 18.61 -1.26
CA GLY A 95 32.07 18.34 -2.43
C GLY A 95 31.81 17.02 -3.16
N ARG A 96 30.89 16.17 -2.68
CA ARG A 96 30.56 14.90 -3.32
C ARG A 96 29.65 15.12 -4.53
N LYS A 97 29.99 14.54 -5.68
CA LYS A 97 29.08 14.49 -6.84
C LYS A 97 27.98 13.46 -6.60
N VAL A 98 26.73 13.90 -6.69
CA VAL A 98 25.53 13.06 -6.61
C VAL A 98 24.66 13.28 -7.84
N LYS A 99 24.02 12.22 -8.31
CA LYS A 99 23.03 12.32 -9.39
C LYS A 99 21.67 12.62 -8.77
N VAL A 100 21.11 13.79 -9.11
CA VAL A 100 19.78 14.24 -8.69
C VAL A 100 18.82 13.94 -9.82
N TYR A 101 17.70 13.30 -9.48
CA TYR A 101 16.66 12.92 -10.42
C TYR A 101 15.47 13.87 -10.34
N THR A 102 14.91 14.18 -11.51
CA THR A 102 13.75 15.05 -11.69
C THR A 102 12.70 14.30 -12.51
N LEU A 103 11.42 14.41 -12.13
CA LEU A 103 10.32 13.78 -12.86
C LEU A 103 10.04 14.55 -14.17
N THR A 104 9.95 13.84 -15.31
CA THR A 104 9.60 14.47 -16.59
C THR A 104 8.08 14.57 -16.77
N GLN A 105 7.63 15.31 -17.80
CA GLN A 105 6.20 15.32 -18.16
C GLN A 105 5.67 13.93 -18.55
N ARG A 106 6.50 13.10 -19.20
CA ARG A 106 6.18 11.71 -19.52
C ARG A 106 6.06 10.87 -18.24
N GLY A 107 6.94 11.10 -17.26
CA GLY A 107 6.87 10.47 -15.95
C GLY A 107 5.62 10.85 -15.16
N LYS A 108 5.19 12.12 -15.23
CA LYS A 108 3.93 12.59 -14.64
C LYS A 108 2.71 11.87 -15.23
N LYS A 109 2.60 11.81 -16.56
CA LYS A 109 1.54 11.05 -17.23
C LYS A 109 1.52 9.57 -16.84
N LEU A 110 2.70 8.94 -16.76
CA LEU A 110 2.80 7.56 -16.28
C LEU A 110 2.25 7.42 -14.85
N LEU A 111 2.60 8.33 -13.94
CA LEU A 111 2.14 8.30 -12.56
C LEU A 111 0.61 8.46 -12.46
N GLU A 112 0.03 9.37 -13.24
CA GLU A 112 -1.43 9.57 -13.32
C GLU A 112 -2.14 8.29 -13.78
N THR A 113 -1.68 7.68 -14.88
CA THR A 113 -2.26 6.41 -15.38
C THR A 113 -2.11 5.28 -14.36
N LEU A 114 -0.98 5.20 -13.65
CA LEU A 114 -0.79 4.21 -12.59
C LEU A 114 -1.76 4.41 -11.42
N ASP A 115 -2.06 5.66 -11.06
CA ASP A 115 -3.05 5.97 -10.02
C ASP A 115 -4.46 5.57 -10.44
N GLU A 116 -4.85 5.81 -11.69
CA GLU A 116 -6.14 5.42 -12.25
C GLU A 116 -6.32 3.89 -12.23
N LEU A 117 -5.34 3.14 -12.75
CA LEU A 117 -5.37 1.67 -12.76
C LEU A 117 -5.40 1.09 -11.35
N ARG A 118 -4.63 1.66 -10.42
CA ARG A 118 -4.63 1.25 -9.02
C ARG A 118 -6.00 1.49 -8.38
N TRP A 119 -6.61 2.64 -8.65
CA TRP A 119 -7.95 2.96 -8.14
C TRP A 119 -9.00 2.00 -8.68
N GLU A 120 -8.96 1.68 -9.96
CA GLU A 120 -9.85 0.71 -10.58
C GLU A 120 -9.70 -0.67 -9.95
N PHE A 121 -8.45 -1.13 -9.76
CA PHE A 121 -8.16 -2.41 -9.13
C PHE A 121 -8.72 -2.50 -7.69
N ILE A 122 -8.46 -1.47 -6.87
CA ILE A 122 -8.97 -1.39 -5.50
C ILE A 122 -10.50 -1.35 -5.50
N SER A 123 -11.10 -0.57 -6.40
CA SER A 123 -12.56 -0.44 -6.52
C SER A 123 -13.24 -1.75 -6.92
N ARG A 124 -12.62 -2.52 -7.83
CA ARG A 124 -13.10 -3.85 -8.22
C ARG A 124 -13.00 -4.83 -7.06
N LYS A 125 -11.84 -4.91 -6.39
CA LYS A 125 -11.66 -5.76 -5.19
C LYS A 125 -12.67 -5.42 -4.10
N ARG A 126 -12.90 -4.12 -3.83
CA ARG A 126 -13.91 -3.66 -2.87
C ARG A 126 -15.29 -4.21 -3.23
N ARG A 127 -15.73 -4.05 -4.48
CA ARG A 127 -17.06 -4.53 -4.92
C ARG A 127 -17.21 -6.04 -4.76
N SER A 128 -16.14 -6.80 -5.05
CA SER A 128 -16.11 -8.25 -4.81
C SER A 128 -16.20 -8.59 -3.32
N LEU A 129 -15.48 -7.87 -2.47
CA LEU A 129 -15.55 -8.04 -1.01
C LEU A 129 -16.93 -7.67 -0.46
N GLU A 130 -17.55 -6.60 -0.95
CA GLU A 130 -18.91 -6.19 -0.55
C GLU A 130 -19.95 -7.27 -0.86
N LYS A 131 -19.79 -7.99 -1.98
CA LYS A 131 -20.66 -9.12 -2.32
C LYS A 131 -20.54 -10.24 -1.29
N ILE A 132 -19.30 -10.62 -0.95
CA ILE A 132 -19.01 -11.66 0.06
C ILE A 132 -19.55 -11.25 1.43
N VAL A 133 -19.37 -9.99 1.82
CA VAL A 133 -19.81 -9.48 3.13
C VAL A 133 -21.34 -9.43 3.24
N ARG A 134 -22.05 -9.09 2.15
CA ARG A 134 -23.51 -9.15 2.09
C ARG A 134 -24.04 -10.59 2.20
N GLU A 135 -23.38 -11.55 1.56
CA GLU A 135 -23.72 -12.98 1.67
C GLU A 135 -23.56 -13.50 3.11
N LEU A 136 -22.72 -12.86 3.92
CA LEU A 136 -22.51 -13.20 5.34
C LEU A 136 -23.47 -12.46 6.30
N ASN A 137 -24.46 -11.72 5.80
CA ASN A 137 -25.44 -10.96 6.59
C ASN A 137 -24.82 -9.99 7.62
N ILE A 138 -23.62 -9.49 7.33
CA ILE A 138 -22.96 -8.44 8.12
C ILE A 138 -23.35 -7.10 7.50
N GLU A 139 -24.08 -6.26 8.24
CA GLU A 139 -24.29 -4.86 7.85
C GLU A 139 -22.93 -4.15 7.85
N PHE A 140 -22.35 -4.03 6.66
CA PHE A 140 -21.12 -3.30 6.44
C PHE A 140 -21.47 -2.01 5.72
N GLU A 141 -21.63 -0.94 6.49
CA GLU A 141 -21.67 0.41 5.93
C GLU A 141 -20.24 0.79 5.53
N PRO A 142 -19.96 1.02 4.23
CA PRO A 142 -18.60 1.17 3.75
C PRO A 142 -17.96 2.43 4.32
N LEU A 143 -16.67 2.35 4.61
CA LEU A 143 -15.79 3.51 4.87
C LEU A 143 -15.71 4.51 3.68
N ILE A 144 -16.51 4.32 2.63
CA ILE A 144 -16.50 5.04 1.35
C ILE A 144 -17.96 5.19 0.87
N PRO A 145 -18.50 6.41 0.74
CA PRO A 145 -19.82 6.62 0.16
C PRO A 145 -19.85 6.22 -1.32
N SER A 146 -20.94 5.58 -1.74
CA SER A 146 -21.22 5.29 -3.15
C SER A 146 -21.92 6.49 -3.80
N GLY A 147 -21.17 7.54 -4.17
CA GLY A 147 -21.74 8.76 -4.77
C GLY A 147 -20.75 9.50 -5.67
N GLY A 148 -21.22 10.00 -6.81
CA GLY A 148 -20.40 10.62 -7.87
C GLY A 148 -19.93 12.04 -7.56
N GLY A 149 -18.81 12.43 -8.19
CA GLY A 149 -18.25 13.78 -8.14
C GLY A 149 -16.83 13.83 -7.56
N ARG A 150 -16.11 14.93 -7.83
CA ARG A 150 -14.68 15.22 -7.54
C ARG A 150 -14.22 14.99 -6.09
N MET A 151 -15.13 14.62 -5.20
CA MET A 151 -14.93 14.20 -3.81
C MET A 151 -14.60 12.69 -3.70
N ARG A 152 -13.68 12.20 -4.54
CA ARG A 152 -13.39 10.75 -4.72
C ARG A 152 -11.96 10.32 -4.37
N MET A 153 -11.13 11.24 -3.91
CA MET A 153 -9.87 10.92 -3.22
C MET A 153 -10.14 11.12 -1.73
N MET A 154 -9.65 10.23 -0.85
CA MET A 154 -9.62 10.38 0.62
C MET A 154 -10.57 9.47 1.43
N GLY A 155 -10.54 8.15 1.24
CA GLY A 155 -10.73 7.22 2.38
C GLY A 155 -9.37 6.93 3.03
N SER A 156 -9.28 6.72 4.35
CA SER A 156 -8.04 6.63 5.18
C SER A 156 -7.10 7.85 5.09
N TRP A 157 -6.82 8.34 3.88
CA TRP A 157 -6.16 9.59 3.57
C TRP A 157 -6.90 10.83 4.10
N TRP A 158 -8.24 10.84 4.21
CA TRP A 158 -8.96 11.94 4.87
C TRP A 158 -8.65 12.00 6.35
N PHE A 159 -8.67 10.85 7.03
CA PHE A 159 -8.28 10.73 8.42
C PHE A 159 -6.81 11.13 8.64
N ILE A 160 -5.90 10.69 7.74
CA ILE A 160 -4.49 11.10 7.78
C ILE A 160 -4.34 12.61 7.52
N SER A 161 -5.12 13.20 6.61
CA SER A 161 -5.14 14.65 6.38
C SER A 161 -5.63 15.38 7.62
N LEU A 162 -6.75 14.95 8.21
CA LEU A 162 -7.32 15.55 9.41
C LEU A 162 -6.32 15.55 10.58
N ILE A 163 -5.58 14.45 10.76
CA ILE A 163 -4.47 14.37 11.72
C ILE A 163 -3.33 15.32 11.34
N GLN A 164 -2.91 15.35 10.08
CA GLN A 164 -1.83 16.23 9.63
C GLN A 164 -2.21 17.71 9.76
N ASP A 165 -3.47 18.05 9.50
CA ASP A 165 -4.02 19.39 9.61
C ASP A 165 -4.09 19.79 11.08
N ALA A 166 -4.54 18.90 11.97
CA ALA A 166 -4.46 19.12 13.43
C ALA A 166 -3.02 19.32 13.94
N LEU A 167 -2.05 18.58 13.39
CA LEU A 167 -0.63 18.72 13.75
C LEU A 167 0.00 20.04 13.24
N LYS A 168 -0.47 20.55 12.09
CA LYS A 168 0.05 21.78 11.47
C LYS A 168 -0.69 23.05 11.91
N GLU A 169 -1.92 22.91 12.39
CA GLU A 169 -2.76 24.01 12.85
C GLU A 169 -2.08 24.74 14.02
N LYS A 170 -1.92 26.05 13.92
CA LYS A 170 -1.24 26.89 14.91
C LYS A 170 -2.21 27.45 15.94
N ASP A 171 -3.46 27.66 15.55
CA ASP A 171 -4.49 28.17 16.44
C ASP A 171 -4.98 27.07 17.42
N PRO A 172 -4.90 27.29 18.75
CA PRO A 172 -5.29 26.29 19.74
C PRO A 172 -6.77 25.88 19.65
N GLN A 173 -7.68 26.80 19.29
CA GLN A 173 -9.11 26.49 19.22
C GLN A 173 -9.45 25.65 17.99
N ASN A 174 -8.89 25.99 16.83
CA ASN A 174 -9.04 25.19 15.61
C ASN A 174 -8.42 23.79 15.78
N ARG A 175 -7.27 23.69 16.46
CA ARG A 175 -6.67 22.40 16.78
C ARG A 175 -7.58 21.54 17.66
N LEU A 176 -8.20 22.13 18.67
CA LEU A 176 -9.14 21.41 19.55
C LEU A 176 -10.38 20.93 18.79
N LYS A 177 -10.91 21.75 17.87
CA LYS A 177 -12.02 21.37 16.99
C LYS A 177 -11.66 20.16 16.12
N LEU A 178 -10.50 20.19 15.45
CA LEU A 178 -10.02 19.08 14.62
C LEU A 178 -9.83 17.79 15.43
N LEU A 179 -9.33 17.91 16.67
CA LEU A 179 -9.24 16.76 17.60
C LEU A 179 -10.61 16.20 18.00
N GLY A 180 -11.61 17.07 18.20
CA GLY A 180 -12.99 16.66 18.43
C GLY A 180 -13.56 15.86 17.25
N GLU A 181 -13.37 16.37 16.03
CA GLU A 181 -13.80 15.68 14.80
C GLU A 181 -13.14 14.30 14.64
N ILE A 182 -11.85 14.19 15.00
CA ILE A 182 -11.10 12.92 15.02
C ILE A 182 -11.71 11.95 16.05
N ASN A 183 -11.96 12.41 17.28
CA ASN A 183 -12.49 11.57 18.36
C ASN A 183 -13.87 11.02 18.02
N GLU A 184 -14.80 11.88 17.57
CA GLU A 184 -16.13 11.41 17.16
C GLU A 184 -16.06 10.38 16.04
N MET A 185 -15.14 10.56 15.09
CA MET A 185 -14.94 9.60 14.01
C MET A 185 -14.42 8.25 14.53
N LEU A 186 -13.51 8.27 15.50
CA LEU A 186 -13.00 7.05 16.16
C LEU A 186 -14.07 6.37 17.00
N ASP A 187 -14.89 7.12 17.74
CA ASP A 187 -15.99 6.57 18.55
C ASP A 187 -17.03 5.88 17.69
N ARG A 188 -17.44 6.52 16.57
CA ARG A 188 -18.29 5.88 15.56
C ARG A 188 -17.69 4.56 15.09
N ARG A 189 -16.37 4.49 14.93
CA ARG A 189 -15.67 3.27 14.48
C ARG A 189 -15.64 2.18 15.53
N ILE A 190 -15.33 2.54 16.79
CA ILE A 190 -15.32 1.60 17.92
C ILE A 190 -16.70 0.98 18.09
N ASN A 191 -17.76 1.78 17.98
CA ASN A 191 -19.14 1.30 18.08
C ASN A 191 -19.49 0.32 16.97
N GLN A 192 -19.11 0.61 15.72
CA GLN A 192 -19.28 -0.33 14.60
C GLN A 192 -18.55 -1.66 14.83
N LEU A 193 -17.28 -1.60 15.22
CA LEU A 193 -16.47 -2.81 15.47
C LEU A 193 -17.05 -3.65 16.62
N THR A 194 -17.57 -2.99 17.64
CA THR A 194 -18.24 -3.65 18.76
C THR A 194 -19.52 -4.35 18.31
N SER A 195 -20.31 -3.72 17.43
CA SER A 195 -21.50 -4.35 16.83
C SER A 195 -21.14 -5.58 15.99
N ILE A 196 -20.12 -5.48 15.13
CA ILE A 196 -19.62 -6.60 14.33
C ILE A 196 -19.18 -7.75 15.24
N ARG A 197 -18.39 -7.45 16.29
CA ARG A 197 -17.94 -8.46 17.25
C ARG A 197 -19.13 -9.22 17.86
N LYS A 198 -20.15 -8.50 18.33
CA LYS A 198 -21.38 -9.11 18.90
C LYS A 198 -22.14 -9.97 17.89
N THR A 199 -22.17 -9.57 16.62
CA THR A 199 -22.80 -10.37 15.56
C THR A 199 -22.01 -11.64 15.28
N LEU A 200 -20.69 -11.56 15.22
CA LEU A 200 -19.83 -12.74 15.07
C LEU A 200 -19.93 -13.69 16.27
N GLU A 201 -19.95 -13.16 17.49
CA GLU A 201 -20.19 -13.94 18.71
C GLU A 201 -21.51 -14.72 18.62
N ARG A 202 -22.60 -14.08 18.15
CA ARG A 202 -23.89 -14.76 17.93
C ARG A 202 -23.80 -15.88 16.89
N ILE A 203 -23.16 -15.62 15.74
CA ILE A 203 -23.00 -16.62 14.67
C ILE A 203 -22.23 -17.85 15.18
N ILE A 204 -21.14 -17.63 15.94
CA ILE A 204 -20.34 -18.72 16.51
C ILE A 204 -21.17 -19.53 17.53
N LEU A 205 -21.94 -18.86 18.38
CA LEU A 205 -22.82 -19.49 19.37
C LEU A 205 -23.96 -20.30 18.73
N ASP A 206 -24.50 -19.84 17.59
CA ASP A 206 -25.54 -20.57 16.86
C ASP A 206 -24.99 -21.80 16.12
N GLN A 207 -23.78 -21.71 15.57
CA GLN A 207 -23.09 -22.85 14.93
C GLN A 207 -22.72 -23.96 15.93
N SER A 208 -22.45 -23.62 17.19
CA SER A 208 -22.13 -24.56 18.27
C SER A 208 -23.36 -25.21 18.92
N ARG A 209 -24.58 -24.82 18.50
CA ARG A 209 -25.86 -25.44 18.90
C ARG A 209 -26.41 -26.43 17.87
N LEU A 210 -25.76 -26.62 16.73
CA LEU A 210 -26.14 -27.66 15.77
C LEU A 210 -25.73 -29.02 16.34
N PRO A 211 -26.65 -30.00 16.46
CA PRO A 211 -26.29 -31.32 16.93
C PRO A 211 -25.30 -31.96 15.95
N ASN A 212 -24.23 -32.56 16.48
CA ASN A 212 -23.34 -33.41 15.69
C ASN A 212 -24.19 -34.54 15.08
N THR A 213 -24.51 -34.42 13.80
CA THR A 213 -25.02 -35.51 12.96
C THR A 213 -23.89 -36.13 12.17
#